data_AF-A0A0H4XPY6-F1
#
_entry.id   AF-A0A0H4XPY6-F1
#
_cell.length_a   1.000
_cell.length_b   1.000
_cell.length_c   1.000
_cell.angle_alpha   90.00
_cell.angle_beta   90.00
_cell.angle_gamma   90.00
#
_symmetry.space_group_name_H-M   'P 1'
#
loop_
_entity.id
_entity.type
_entity.pdbx_description
1 polymer ?
#
loop_
_entity_poly.entity_id
_entity_poly.type
_entity_poly.pdbx_seq_one_letter_code
_entity_poly.pdbx_strand_id
1 'polypeptide(L)'
;MAFNIDRFRKEQVYRCAGPIAELRADLEQLGLFDTDVERLRKAWGQATLLCLAAAFVAFITWVMTVAGPEEDPLGMLTLGALGLLLVGTVGCLVRYLGYRRLDLDNRRYTLAGQVIHRLRRDIGPTAPVTLSMDFRRVDLPEKKLGNRVTPSGWKAEDFADPWLTLQTRLLDGTHLSIGMVQRLQKRSRTRRSISGKYKTKFRKKGWVVIQIQLRVKAERYPDLALLEPEARKYLKLPEGVSVARLQLSEDRLLLSARLDENWTAGTLAQDAAPDASKAVVMMLLSLYQVLNYSKHLHKQAKAS
;
A
#
# COMPACT_ATOMS: atom_id res chain seq x y z
N MET A 1 18.11 -13.12 8.88
CA MET A 1 17.29 -13.48 10.08
C MET A 1 16.01 -14.10 9.57
N ALA A 2 15.57 -15.25 10.10
CA ALA A 2 14.34 -15.88 9.61
C ALA A 2 13.11 -15.01 9.87
N PHE A 3 12.24 -14.88 8.86
CA PHE A 3 10.97 -14.18 8.96
C PHE A 3 10.07 -14.79 10.04
N ASN A 4 9.65 -13.98 11.03
CA ASN A 4 8.79 -14.41 12.13
C ASN A 4 7.33 -13.98 11.87
N ILE A 5 6.51 -14.95 11.47
CA ILE A 5 5.09 -14.75 11.11
C ILE A 5 4.27 -14.27 12.32
N ASP A 6 4.52 -14.78 13.53
CA ASP A 6 3.72 -14.44 14.70
C ASP A 6 3.94 -13.01 15.16
N ARG A 7 5.18 -12.53 15.05
CA ARG A 7 5.49 -11.11 15.25
C ARG A 7 4.82 -10.26 14.17
N PHE A 8 4.92 -10.68 12.91
CA PHE A 8 4.32 -9.94 11.80
C PHE A 8 2.79 -9.83 11.92
N ARG A 9 2.10 -10.88 12.37
CA ARG A 9 0.64 -10.84 12.60
C ARG A 9 0.20 -9.75 13.58
N LYS A 10 1.04 -9.45 14.58
CA LYS A 10 0.75 -8.42 15.58
C LYS A 10 1.13 -7.02 15.10
N GLU A 11 2.33 -6.88 14.56
CA GLU A 11 2.88 -5.57 14.19
C GLU A 11 2.40 -5.09 12.82
N GLN A 12 2.15 -6.02 11.88
CA GLN A 12 1.89 -5.75 10.46
C GLN A 12 2.96 -4.88 9.80
N VAL A 13 4.18 -4.94 10.34
CA VAL A 13 5.35 -4.25 9.81
C VAL A 13 6.40 -5.31 9.53
N TYR A 14 6.89 -5.32 8.30
CA TYR A 14 7.98 -6.16 7.86
C TYR A 14 9.27 -5.32 7.83
N ARG A 15 10.35 -5.82 8.45
CA ARG A 15 11.67 -5.19 8.42
C ARG A 15 12.72 -6.28 8.25
N CYS A 16 13.56 -6.13 7.24
CA CYS A 16 14.66 -7.05 6.98
C CYS A 16 15.87 -6.28 6.46
N ALA A 17 17.07 -6.71 6.85
CA ALA A 17 18.34 -6.24 6.32
C ALA A 17 19.17 -7.48 6.00
N GLY A 18 19.45 -7.71 4.72
CA GLY A 18 20.12 -8.92 4.28
C GLY A 18 20.35 -8.99 2.77
N PRO A 19 20.90 -10.11 2.26
CA PRO A 19 21.09 -10.33 0.83
C PRO A 19 19.75 -10.44 0.09
N ILE A 20 19.75 -10.14 -1.21
CA ILE A 20 18.55 -10.19 -2.06
C ILE A 20 17.83 -11.55 -2.04
N ALA A 21 18.59 -12.64 -1.93
CA ALA A 21 18.02 -13.98 -1.86
C ALA A 21 17.10 -14.17 -0.64
N GLU A 22 17.54 -13.72 0.54
CA GLU A 22 16.75 -13.76 1.77
C GLU A 22 15.50 -12.88 1.64
N LEU A 23 15.65 -11.64 1.19
CA LEU A 23 14.51 -10.73 1.03
C LEU A 23 13.46 -11.27 0.06
N ARG A 24 13.87 -11.94 -1.03
CA ARG A 24 12.93 -12.54 -1.98
C ARG A 24 12.18 -13.72 -1.37
N ALA A 25 12.87 -14.57 -0.62
CA ALA A 25 12.24 -15.69 0.07
C ALA A 25 11.21 -15.18 1.11
N ASP A 26 11.56 -14.15 1.87
CA ASP A 26 10.65 -13.53 2.85
C ASP A 26 9.42 -12.90 2.18
N LEU A 27 9.60 -12.22 1.04
CA LEU A 27 8.49 -11.65 0.26
C LEU A 27 7.56 -12.70 -0.34
N GLU A 28 8.12 -13.84 -0.75
CA GLU A 28 7.33 -15.00 -1.21
C GLU A 28 6.53 -15.61 -0.07
N GLN A 29 7.12 -15.78 1.11
CA GLN A 29 6.42 -16.21 2.32
C GLN A 29 5.29 -15.25 2.71
N LEU A 30 5.50 -13.94 2.59
CA LEU A 30 4.45 -12.93 2.79
C LEU A 30 3.29 -13.11 1.79
N GLY A 31 3.59 -13.38 0.52
CA GLY A 31 2.57 -13.64 -0.50
C GLY A 31 1.77 -14.92 -0.25
N LEU A 32 2.44 -15.99 0.22
CA LEU A 32 1.76 -17.23 0.63
C LEU A 32 0.85 -16.99 1.84
N PHE A 33 1.36 -16.29 2.86
CA PHE A 33 0.59 -15.91 4.05
C PHE A 33 -0.67 -15.13 3.70
N ASP A 34 -0.56 -14.13 2.82
CA ASP A 34 -1.69 -13.32 2.38
C ASP A 34 -2.74 -14.15 1.62
N THR A 35 -2.29 -15.04 0.74
CA THR A 35 -3.16 -15.97 -0.01
C THR A 35 -3.95 -16.88 0.94
N ASP A 36 -3.31 -17.39 1.99
CA ASP A 36 -3.96 -18.23 3.00
C ASP A 36 -4.99 -17.43 3.82
N VAL A 37 -4.64 -16.21 4.24
CA VAL A 37 -5.55 -15.30 4.95
C VAL A 37 -6.76 -14.94 4.09
N GLU A 38 -6.55 -14.63 2.81
CA GLU A 38 -7.63 -14.37 1.86
C GLU A 38 -8.58 -15.55 1.73
N ARG A 39 -8.04 -16.76 1.59
CA ARG A 39 -8.83 -18.00 1.47
C ARG A 39 -9.67 -18.23 2.72
N LEU A 40 -9.05 -18.13 3.90
CA LEU A 40 -9.76 -18.27 5.18
C LEU A 40 -10.83 -17.19 5.35
N ARG A 41 -10.53 -15.94 5.01
CA ARG A 41 -11.51 -14.84 5.05
C ARG A 41 -12.71 -15.13 4.15
N LYS A 42 -12.49 -15.59 2.92
CA LYS A 42 -13.57 -15.94 1.97
C LYS A 42 -14.42 -17.10 2.51
N ALA A 43 -13.78 -18.16 3.01
CA ALA A 43 -14.48 -19.30 3.59
C ALA A 43 -15.34 -18.92 4.81
N TRP A 44 -14.79 -18.15 5.77
CA TRP A 44 -15.55 -17.68 6.93
C TRP A 44 -16.63 -16.67 6.57
N GLY A 45 -16.41 -15.84 5.54
CA GLY A 45 -17.44 -14.94 5.00
C GLY A 45 -18.62 -15.72 4.42
N GLN A 46 -18.35 -16.77 3.63
CA GLN A 46 -19.37 -17.67 3.10
C GLN A 46 -20.10 -18.43 4.23
N ALA A 47 -19.37 -18.96 5.21
CA ALA A 47 -19.96 -19.63 6.36
C ALA A 47 -20.88 -18.69 7.18
N THR A 48 -20.48 -17.43 7.36
CA THR A 48 -21.31 -16.41 8.03
C THR A 48 -22.61 -16.16 7.25
N LEU A 49 -22.52 -16.06 5.92
CA LEU A 49 -23.70 -15.87 5.06
C LEU A 49 -24.65 -17.06 5.11
N LEU A 50 -24.11 -18.29 5.09
CA LEU A 50 -24.91 -19.51 5.21
C LEU A 50 -25.60 -19.62 6.58
N CYS A 51 -24.88 -19.32 7.68
CA CYS A 51 -25.46 -19.34 9.03
C CYS A 51 -26.56 -18.28 9.18
N LEU A 52 -26.35 -17.08 8.62
CA LEU A 52 -27.36 -16.01 8.63
C LEU A 52 -28.61 -16.42 7.84
N ALA A 53 -28.44 -17.05 6.66
CA ALA A 53 -29.54 -17.55 5.86
C ALA A 53 -30.33 -18.66 6.60
N ALA A 54 -29.63 -19.59 7.24
CA ALA A 54 -30.26 -20.63 8.06
C ALA A 54 -31.01 -20.05 9.26
N ALA A 55 -30.44 -19.07 9.95
CA ALA A 55 -31.09 -18.36 11.06
C ALA A 55 -32.36 -17.64 10.58
N PHE A 56 -32.32 -17.02 9.40
CA PHE A 56 -33.48 -16.36 8.80
C PHE A 56 -34.60 -17.34 8.45
N VAL A 57 -34.28 -18.50 7.89
CA VAL A 57 -35.27 -19.57 7.63
C VAL A 57 -35.87 -20.08 8.94
N ALA A 58 -35.04 -20.38 9.94
CA ALA A 58 -35.51 -20.82 11.26
C ALA A 58 -36.43 -19.78 11.93
N PHE A 59 -36.11 -18.49 11.78
CA PHE A 59 -36.95 -17.40 12.26
C PHE A 59 -38.31 -17.36 11.56
N ILE A 60 -38.35 -17.49 10.22
CA ILE A 60 -39.61 -17.57 9.47
C ILE A 60 -40.43 -18.78 9.94
N THR A 61 -39.80 -19.95 10.04
CA THR A 61 -40.49 -21.16 10.52
C THR A 61 -41.06 -20.96 11.92
N TRP A 62 -40.29 -20.40 12.84
CA TRP A 62 -40.74 -20.08 14.20
C TRP A 62 -41.95 -19.13 14.19
N VAL A 63 -41.91 -18.04 13.41
CA VAL A 63 -43.05 -17.09 13.28
C VAL A 63 -44.30 -17.79 12.75
N MET A 64 -44.16 -18.69 11.76
CA MET A 64 -45.29 -19.42 11.19
C MET A 64 -45.87 -20.45 12.17
N THR A 65 -45.06 -21.04 13.04
CA THR A 65 -45.51 -22.04 14.04
C THR A 65 -46.10 -21.40 15.31
N VAL A 66 -45.60 -20.24 15.73
CA VAL A 66 -46.07 -19.55 16.96
C VAL A 66 -47.44 -18.91 16.80
N ALA A 67 -47.97 -18.80 15.57
CA ALA A 67 -49.34 -18.36 15.32
C ALA A 67 -50.42 -19.41 15.65
N GLY A 68 -50.05 -20.61 16.11
CA GLY A 68 -50.98 -21.69 16.51
C GLY A 68 -51.34 -21.70 18.02
N PRO A 69 -52.40 -22.43 18.43
CA PRO A 69 -52.85 -22.48 19.82
C PRO A 69 -51.85 -23.19 20.75
N GLU A 70 -51.89 -22.77 22.01
CA GLU A 70 -50.84 -22.86 23.03
C GLU A 70 -50.24 -24.26 23.26
N GLU A 71 -48.90 -24.30 23.32
CA GLU A 71 -48.03 -25.43 23.72
C GLU A 71 -47.66 -26.48 22.65
N ASP A 72 -47.12 -26.04 21.51
CA ASP A 72 -46.40 -26.93 20.61
C ASP A 72 -44.90 -27.05 21.00
N PRO A 73 -44.40 -28.22 21.44
CA PRO A 73 -42.98 -28.44 21.75
C PRO A 73 -42.03 -28.13 20.57
N LEU A 74 -42.53 -28.15 19.33
CA LEU A 74 -41.78 -27.74 18.14
C LEU A 74 -41.38 -26.25 18.17
N GLY A 75 -42.20 -25.39 18.78
CA GLY A 75 -41.91 -23.96 18.92
C GLY A 75 -40.69 -23.68 19.81
N MET A 76 -40.52 -24.48 20.87
CA MET A 76 -39.37 -24.35 21.78
C MET A 76 -38.07 -24.86 21.14
N LEU A 77 -38.15 -25.96 20.37
CA LEU A 77 -37.01 -26.50 19.61
C LEU A 77 -36.53 -25.53 18.52
N THR A 78 -37.44 -24.90 17.79
CA THR A 78 -37.11 -23.92 16.75
C THR A 78 -36.49 -22.65 17.34
N LEU A 79 -36.95 -22.21 18.52
CA LEU A 79 -36.33 -21.11 19.26
C LEU A 79 -34.90 -21.46 19.73
N GLY A 80 -34.69 -22.67 20.24
CA GLY A 80 -33.36 -23.17 20.62
C GLY A 80 -32.40 -23.26 19.43
N ALA A 81 -32.88 -23.78 18.30
CA ALA A 81 -32.12 -23.84 17.05
C ALA A 81 -31.75 -22.44 16.53
N LEU A 82 -32.68 -21.48 16.58
CA LEU A 82 -32.42 -20.08 16.23
C LEU A 82 -31.33 -19.48 17.12
N GLY A 83 -31.39 -19.70 18.44
CA GLY A 83 -30.37 -19.25 19.39
C GLY A 83 -28.98 -19.79 19.06
N LEU A 84 -28.86 -21.10 18.78
CA LEU A 84 -27.59 -21.72 18.39
C LEU A 84 -27.05 -21.17 17.06
N LEU A 85 -27.90 -20.96 16.07
CA LEU A 85 -27.51 -20.39 14.77
C LEU A 85 -27.03 -18.93 14.91
N LEU A 86 -27.65 -18.14 15.79
CA LEU A 86 -27.20 -16.78 16.07
C LEU A 86 -25.82 -16.78 16.73
N VAL A 87 -25.59 -17.63 17.74
CA VAL A 87 -24.27 -17.78 18.38
C VAL A 87 -23.21 -18.22 17.36
N GLY A 88 -23.53 -19.21 16.52
CA GLY A 88 -22.66 -19.65 15.43
C GLY A 88 -22.33 -18.53 14.45
N THR A 89 -23.33 -17.74 14.05
CA THR A 89 -23.17 -16.58 13.16
C THR A 89 -22.23 -15.55 13.76
N VAL A 90 -22.38 -15.22 15.05
CA VAL A 90 -21.48 -14.31 15.76
C VAL A 90 -20.06 -14.87 15.79
N GLY A 91 -19.88 -16.16 16.07
CA GLY A 91 -18.57 -16.82 16.06
C GLY A 91 -17.88 -16.74 14.68
N CYS A 92 -18.60 -17.07 13.62
CA CYS A 92 -18.13 -16.96 12.24
C CYS A 92 -17.77 -15.51 11.88
N LEU A 93 -18.61 -14.55 12.28
CA LEU A 93 -18.38 -13.12 12.04
C LEU A 93 -17.12 -12.62 12.77
N VAL A 94 -16.91 -13.02 14.02
CA VAL A 94 -15.70 -12.67 14.78
C VAL A 94 -14.45 -13.20 14.07
N ARG A 95 -14.46 -14.44 13.58
CA ARG A 95 -13.36 -15.01 12.81
C ARG A 95 -13.14 -14.28 11.49
N TYR A 96 -14.20 -14.00 10.74
CA TYR A 96 -14.15 -13.22 9.51
C TYR A 96 -13.52 -11.83 9.74
N LEU A 97 -13.96 -11.12 10.79
CA LEU A 97 -13.40 -9.82 11.14
C LEU A 97 -11.93 -9.91 11.58
N GLY A 98 -11.53 -10.99 12.25
CA GLY A 98 -10.15 -11.29 12.58
C GLY A 98 -9.27 -11.43 11.33
N TYR A 99 -9.64 -12.29 10.39
CA TYR A 99 -8.89 -12.47 9.13
C TYR A 99 -8.92 -11.21 8.25
N ARG A 100 -10.03 -10.46 8.24
CA ARG A 100 -10.11 -9.17 7.53
C ARG A 100 -9.09 -8.15 8.03
N ARG A 101 -8.70 -8.21 9.31
CA ARG A 101 -7.64 -7.33 9.84
C ARG A 101 -6.25 -7.74 9.37
N LEU A 102 -6.04 -9.03 9.11
CA LEU A 102 -4.76 -9.61 8.67
C LEU A 102 -4.54 -9.56 7.15
N ASP A 103 -5.60 -9.30 6.39
CA ASP A 103 -5.57 -9.12 4.93
C ASP A 103 -4.62 -7.97 4.57
N LEU A 104 -3.59 -8.28 3.77
CA LEU A 104 -2.59 -7.30 3.37
C LEU A 104 -3.02 -6.62 2.06
N ASP A 105 -2.42 -5.48 1.73
CA ASP A 105 -2.58 -4.89 0.40
C ASP A 105 -1.59 -5.57 -0.55
N ASN A 106 -2.08 -6.44 -1.42
CA ASN A 106 -1.27 -7.30 -2.29
C ASN A 106 -0.29 -6.48 -3.15
N ARG A 107 -0.66 -5.24 -3.48
CA ARG A 107 0.15 -4.32 -4.27
C ARG A 107 1.46 -3.95 -3.57
N ARG A 108 1.47 -3.88 -2.23
CA ARG A 108 2.62 -3.43 -1.43
C ARG A 108 3.80 -4.41 -1.54
N TYR A 109 3.59 -5.68 -1.21
CA TYR A 109 4.66 -6.68 -1.30
C TYR A 109 4.98 -7.06 -2.75
N THR A 110 3.98 -7.06 -3.64
CA THR A 110 4.19 -7.32 -5.07
C THR A 110 5.12 -6.28 -5.70
N LEU A 111 4.92 -5.00 -5.38
CA LEU A 111 5.82 -3.94 -5.84
C LEU A 111 7.25 -4.16 -5.34
N ALA A 112 7.44 -4.41 -4.04
CA ALA A 112 8.76 -4.62 -3.47
C ALA A 112 9.47 -5.78 -4.15
N GLY A 113 8.77 -6.90 -4.38
CA GLY A 113 9.28 -8.06 -5.11
C GLY A 113 9.68 -7.71 -6.55
N GLN A 114 8.86 -6.94 -7.27
CA GLN A 114 9.15 -6.50 -8.64
C GLN A 114 10.37 -5.57 -8.71
N VAL A 115 10.45 -4.59 -7.82
CA VAL A 115 11.56 -3.63 -7.77
C VAL A 115 12.86 -4.36 -7.45
N ILE A 116 12.87 -5.22 -6.43
CA ILE A 116 14.05 -6.04 -6.07
C ILE A 116 14.44 -6.96 -7.23
N HIS A 117 13.48 -7.61 -7.89
CA HIS A 117 13.74 -8.47 -9.03
C HIS A 117 14.45 -7.72 -10.18
N ARG A 118 14.02 -6.48 -10.46
CA ARG A 118 14.63 -5.65 -11.51
C ARG A 118 16.00 -5.11 -11.11
N LEU A 119 16.19 -4.76 -9.83
CA LEU A 119 17.46 -4.24 -9.31
C LEU A 119 18.51 -5.31 -8.99
N ARG A 120 18.16 -6.61 -9.04
CA ARG A 120 19.06 -7.70 -8.63
C ARG A 120 20.42 -7.68 -9.33
N ARG A 121 20.44 -7.26 -10.59
CA ARG A 121 21.66 -7.20 -11.40
C ARG A 121 22.56 -6.04 -10.98
N ASP A 122 21.97 -4.94 -10.51
CA ASP A 122 22.69 -3.70 -10.20
C ASP A 122 23.16 -3.64 -8.73
N ILE A 123 22.54 -4.39 -7.82
CA ILE A 123 22.92 -4.47 -6.40
C ILE A 123 24.06 -5.48 -6.16
N GLY A 124 24.06 -6.59 -6.91
CA GLY A 124 24.94 -7.73 -6.68
C GLY A 124 24.35 -8.73 -5.68
N PRO A 125 24.83 -10.00 -5.68
CA PRO A 125 24.20 -11.09 -4.92
C PRO A 125 24.40 -11.00 -3.40
N THR A 126 25.52 -10.42 -2.95
CA THR A 126 25.93 -10.38 -1.54
C THR A 126 25.73 -9.02 -0.88
N ALA A 127 25.35 -8.00 -1.64
CA ALA A 127 25.18 -6.65 -1.09
C ALA A 127 23.94 -6.60 -0.18
N PRO A 128 24.04 -5.96 1.00
CA PRO A 128 22.94 -5.88 1.93
C PRO A 128 21.88 -4.90 1.42
N VAL A 129 20.63 -5.34 1.44
CA VAL A 129 19.43 -4.53 1.16
C VAL A 129 18.64 -4.41 2.45
N THR A 130 18.34 -3.17 2.84
CA THR A 130 17.44 -2.87 3.95
C THR A 130 16.06 -2.57 3.39
N LEU A 131 15.07 -3.39 3.74
CA LEU A 131 13.67 -3.22 3.34
C LEU A 131 12.80 -3.09 4.59
N SER A 132 11.98 -2.05 4.63
CA SER A 132 10.91 -1.90 5.62
C SER A 132 9.59 -1.63 4.92
N MET A 133 8.56 -2.38 5.29
CA MET A 133 7.21 -2.23 4.80
C MET A 133 6.22 -2.17 5.95
N ASP A 134 5.35 -1.17 5.96
CA ASP A 134 4.20 -1.08 6.86
C ASP A 134 2.95 -1.52 6.09
N PHE A 135 2.16 -2.45 6.62
CA PHE A 135 0.89 -2.90 6.03
C PHE A 135 -0.33 -2.38 6.79
N ARG A 136 -0.13 -1.62 7.87
CA ARG A 136 -1.22 -1.06 8.65
C ARG A 136 -1.98 -0.02 7.84
N ARG A 137 -3.25 0.16 8.19
CA ARG A 137 -4.16 1.10 7.52
C ARG A 137 -3.59 2.52 7.48
N VAL A 138 -3.85 3.22 6.38
CA VAL A 138 -3.40 4.60 6.14
C VAL A 138 -4.08 5.60 7.08
N ASP A 139 -5.29 5.29 7.56
CA ASP A 139 -6.13 6.19 8.34
C ASP A 139 -5.99 6.05 9.85
N LEU A 140 -4.86 5.52 10.32
CA LEU A 140 -4.53 5.46 11.74
C LEU A 140 -4.27 6.87 12.32
N PRO A 141 -4.63 7.14 13.58
CA PRO A 141 -4.41 8.44 14.21
C PRO A 141 -2.94 8.88 14.23
N GLU A 142 -2.00 7.95 14.41
CA GLU A 142 -0.55 8.23 14.40
C GLU A 142 -0.02 8.68 13.02
N LYS A 143 -0.74 8.37 11.93
CA LYS A 143 -0.39 8.74 10.55
C LYS A 143 -1.05 10.06 10.12
N LYS A 144 -1.75 10.73 11.04
CA LYS A 144 -2.50 11.95 10.79
C LYS A 144 -1.56 13.16 10.81
N LEU A 145 -1.58 13.94 9.75
CA LEU A 145 -0.78 15.16 9.62
C LEU A 145 -1.46 16.37 10.25
N GLY A 146 -2.79 16.37 10.26
CA GLY A 146 -3.57 17.47 10.82
C GLY A 146 -4.98 17.55 10.27
N ASN A 147 -5.71 18.53 10.79
CA ASN A 147 -7.07 18.87 10.39
C ASN A 147 -7.11 20.28 9.82
N ARG A 148 -7.94 20.51 8.81
CA ARG A 148 -8.26 21.87 8.35
C ARG A 148 -9.72 22.00 7.97
N VAL A 149 -10.24 23.22 8.05
CA VAL A 149 -11.54 23.56 7.46
C VAL A 149 -11.28 24.28 6.15
N THR A 150 -11.83 23.78 5.05
CA THR A 150 -11.73 24.45 3.74
C THR A 150 -12.68 25.65 3.71
N PRO A 151 -12.41 26.68 2.88
CA PRO A 151 -13.34 27.83 2.72
C PRO A 151 -14.79 27.42 2.39
N SER A 152 -15.00 26.31 1.69
CA SER A 152 -16.33 25.76 1.37
C SER A 152 -17.02 24.98 2.52
N GLY A 153 -16.46 25.06 3.73
CA GLY A 153 -17.00 24.48 4.97
C GLY A 153 -16.82 22.97 5.14
N TRP A 154 -15.89 22.34 4.41
CA TRP A 154 -15.54 20.93 4.63
C TRP A 154 -14.48 20.80 5.72
N LYS A 155 -14.68 19.89 6.66
CA LYS A 155 -13.63 19.42 7.56
C LYS A 155 -12.78 18.41 6.81
N ALA A 156 -11.50 18.69 6.62
CA ALA A 156 -10.55 17.83 5.95
C ALA A 156 -9.51 17.30 6.94
N GLU A 157 -9.27 16.00 6.88
CA GLU A 157 -8.23 15.29 7.62
C GLU A 157 -7.24 14.73 6.61
N ASP A 158 -5.96 15.07 6.79
CA ASP A 158 -4.89 14.62 5.91
C ASP A 158 -4.02 13.60 6.65
N PHE A 159 -3.69 12.51 5.96
CA PHE A 159 -2.87 11.40 6.45
C PHE A 159 -1.68 11.16 5.52
N ALA A 160 -0.56 10.73 6.08
CA ALA A 160 0.61 10.25 5.35
C ALA A 160 1.09 8.93 5.94
N ASP A 161 1.14 7.91 5.09
CA ASP A 161 1.60 6.58 5.43
C ASP A 161 2.89 6.28 4.65
N PRO A 162 4.08 6.51 5.24
CA PRO A 162 5.35 6.08 4.68
C PRO A 162 5.46 4.56 4.81
N TRP A 163 4.91 3.85 3.83
CA TRP A 163 4.71 2.42 3.94
C TRP A 163 5.85 1.60 3.34
N LEU A 164 6.71 2.16 2.49
CA LEU A 164 7.85 1.46 1.89
C LEU A 164 9.12 2.28 2.07
N THR A 165 10.17 1.63 2.56
CA THR A 165 11.54 2.12 2.42
C THR A 165 12.44 0.96 2.00
N LEU A 166 13.21 1.17 0.93
CA LEU A 166 14.23 0.25 0.43
C LEU A 166 15.54 1.02 0.30
N GLN A 167 16.58 0.52 0.94
CA GLN A 167 17.91 1.12 0.91
C GLN A 167 18.92 0.05 0.51
N THR A 168 19.81 0.40 -0.41
CA THR A 168 20.85 -0.52 -0.88
C THR A 168 22.04 0.26 -1.43
N ARG A 169 23.15 -0.46 -1.61
CA ARG A 169 24.28 0.01 -2.39
C ARG A 169 24.31 -0.72 -3.71
N LEU A 170 24.49 0.03 -4.80
CA LEU A 170 24.63 -0.50 -6.14
C LEU A 170 26.11 -0.82 -6.44
N LEU A 171 26.36 -1.65 -7.45
CA LEU A 171 27.69 -2.11 -7.85
C LEU A 171 28.63 -0.96 -8.27
N ASP A 172 28.07 0.13 -8.78
CA ASP A 172 28.80 1.36 -9.13
C ASP A 172 29.28 2.17 -7.91
N GLY A 173 28.84 1.77 -6.70
CA GLY A 173 29.10 2.41 -5.42
C GLY A 173 28.05 3.44 -5.00
N THR A 174 27.00 3.66 -5.80
CA THR A 174 25.91 4.60 -5.51
C THR A 174 25.02 4.06 -4.40
N HIS A 175 24.65 4.91 -3.44
CA HIS A 175 23.64 4.54 -2.45
C HIS A 175 22.26 4.89 -3.00
N LEU A 176 21.41 3.89 -3.10
CA LEU A 176 20.04 4.00 -3.56
C LEU A 176 19.10 3.93 -2.37
N SER A 177 18.20 4.90 -2.26
CA SER A 177 17.08 4.90 -1.32
C SER A 177 15.77 5.12 -2.08
N ILE A 178 14.86 4.17 -1.99
CA ILE A 178 13.51 4.24 -2.54
C ILE A 178 12.54 4.34 -1.38
N GLY A 179 11.66 5.34 -1.40
CA GLY A 179 10.58 5.51 -0.47
C GLY A 179 9.23 5.58 -1.18
N MET A 180 8.18 5.07 -0.56
CA MET A 180 6.82 5.39 -0.98
C MET A 180 5.96 5.85 0.20
N VAL A 181 5.20 6.90 -0.05
CA VAL A 181 4.27 7.49 0.91
C VAL A 181 2.88 7.51 0.29
N GLN A 182 1.93 6.82 0.93
CA GLN A 182 0.53 6.92 0.57
C GLN A 182 -0.08 8.11 1.31
N ARG A 183 -0.69 9.03 0.56
CA ARG A 183 -1.41 10.18 1.09
C ARG A 183 -2.90 9.91 0.99
N LEU A 184 -3.61 10.23 2.06
CA LEU A 184 -5.05 10.09 2.12
C LEU A 184 -5.65 11.36 2.68
N GLN A 185 -6.64 11.90 1.99
CA GLN A 185 -7.45 13.00 2.46
C GLN A 185 -8.90 12.55 2.61
N LYS A 186 -9.41 12.65 3.84
CA LYS A 186 -10.83 12.45 4.16
C LYS A 186 -11.47 13.80 4.38
N ARG A 187 -12.58 14.10 3.70
CA ARG A 187 -13.35 15.32 3.90
C ARG A 187 -14.76 14.98 4.33
N SER A 188 -15.26 15.63 5.36
CA SER A 188 -16.64 15.50 5.83
C SER A 188 -17.31 16.87 5.91
N ARG A 189 -18.61 16.92 5.63
CA ARG A 189 -19.42 18.13 5.79
C ARG A 189 -20.83 17.77 6.20
N THR A 190 -21.27 18.32 7.33
CA THR A 190 -22.64 18.18 7.82
C THR A 190 -23.41 19.46 7.53
N ARG A 191 -24.58 19.35 6.90
CA ARG A 191 -25.49 20.46 6.66
C ARG A 191 -26.92 20.05 7.00
N ARG A 192 -27.71 21.01 7.47
CA ARG A 192 -29.17 20.84 7.64
C ARG A 192 -29.84 20.92 6.27
N SER A 193 -30.74 20.00 5.96
CA SER A 193 -31.58 20.05 4.75
C SER A 193 -32.81 20.92 4.96
N ILE A 194 -33.49 21.26 3.87
CA ILE A 194 -34.73 22.06 3.87
C ILE A 194 -35.80 21.41 4.76
N SER A 195 -35.88 20.08 4.77
CA SER A 195 -36.76 19.30 5.67
C SER A 195 -36.34 19.26 7.14
N GLY A 196 -35.37 20.07 7.56
CA GLY A 196 -34.88 20.14 8.95
C GLY A 196 -33.91 19.04 9.38
N LYS A 197 -33.76 17.94 8.62
CA LYS A 197 -32.86 16.81 8.92
C LYS A 197 -31.39 17.16 8.69
N TYR A 198 -30.47 16.61 9.49
CA TYR A 198 -29.02 16.74 9.25
C TYR A 198 -28.54 15.71 8.24
N LYS A 199 -27.72 16.14 7.27
CA LYS A 199 -27.06 15.26 6.29
C LYS A 199 -25.56 15.47 6.33
N THR A 200 -24.81 14.39 6.50
CA THR A 200 -23.34 14.38 6.41
C THR A 200 -22.92 13.81 5.07
N LYS A 201 -22.07 14.53 4.34
CA LYS A 201 -21.42 14.07 3.11
C LYS A 201 -19.96 13.77 3.40
N PHE A 202 -19.45 12.68 2.83
CA PHE A 202 -18.04 12.29 2.91
C PHE A 202 -17.42 12.30 1.53
N ARG A 203 -16.13 12.65 1.45
CA ARG A 203 -15.30 12.53 0.25
C ARG A 203 -13.95 11.98 0.66
N LYS A 204 -13.39 11.11 -0.18
CA LYS A 204 -12.05 10.53 0.00
C LYS A 204 -11.23 10.85 -1.24
N LYS A 205 -9.96 11.22 -1.05
CA LYS A 205 -8.98 11.35 -2.13
C LYS A 205 -7.66 10.75 -1.66
N GLY A 206 -7.23 9.66 -2.28
CA GLY A 206 -5.89 9.11 -2.10
C GLY A 206 -4.96 9.44 -3.26
N TRP A 207 -3.66 9.37 -3.01
CA TRP A 207 -2.61 9.33 -4.05
C TRP A 207 -1.34 8.80 -3.41
N VAL A 208 -0.38 8.38 -4.23
CA VAL A 208 0.92 7.89 -3.77
C VAL A 208 2.02 8.80 -4.25
N VAL A 209 3.06 8.97 -3.44
CA VAL A 209 4.29 9.66 -3.81
C VAL A 209 5.43 8.65 -3.72
N ILE A 210 6.11 8.43 -4.84
CA ILE A 210 7.36 7.67 -4.95
C ILE A 210 8.49 8.67 -4.79
N GLN A 211 9.49 8.30 -3.99
CA GLN A 211 10.69 9.08 -3.79
C GLN A 211 11.88 8.18 -4.09
N ILE A 212 12.73 8.59 -5.02
CA ILE A 212 13.99 7.92 -5.32
C ILE A 212 15.10 8.90 -5.05
N GLN A 213 16.03 8.48 -4.21
CA GLN A 213 17.22 9.23 -3.88
C GLN A 213 18.45 8.41 -4.26
N LEU A 214 19.35 9.03 -5.02
CA LEU A 214 20.67 8.50 -5.32
C LEU A 214 21.69 9.38 -4.60
N ARG A 215 22.63 8.76 -3.89
CA ARG A 215 23.82 9.44 -3.35
C ARG A 215 25.05 8.94 -4.08
N VAL A 216 25.73 9.87 -4.74
CA VAL A 216 26.90 9.63 -5.58
C VAL A 216 28.13 10.29 -4.99
N LYS A 217 29.33 9.89 -5.45
CA LYS A 217 30.56 10.60 -5.12
C LYS A 217 30.68 11.85 -5.97
N ALA A 218 30.73 13.02 -5.34
CA ALA A 218 30.81 14.32 -6.03
C ALA A 218 32.00 14.42 -7.01
N GLU A 219 33.16 13.83 -6.65
CA GLU A 219 34.36 13.77 -7.51
C GLU A 219 34.10 13.19 -8.91
N ARG A 220 33.13 12.25 -9.03
CA ARG A 220 32.80 11.58 -10.29
C ARG A 220 31.85 12.41 -11.15
N TYR A 221 31.11 13.32 -10.55
CA TYR A 221 30.04 14.12 -11.18
C TYR A 221 30.14 15.57 -10.74
N PRO A 222 31.18 16.32 -11.18
CA PRO A 222 31.23 17.74 -10.95
C PRO A 222 30.05 18.43 -11.66
N ASP A 223 29.64 19.58 -11.12
CA ASP A 223 28.61 20.45 -11.68
C ASP A 223 27.20 19.84 -11.77
N LEU A 224 26.94 18.75 -11.05
CA LEU A 224 25.63 18.07 -11.03
C LEU A 224 24.49 19.02 -10.61
N ALA A 225 24.75 19.93 -9.68
CA ALA A 225 23.76 20.90 -9.20
C ALA A 225 23.33 21.90 -10.29
N LEU A 226 24.21 22.23 -11.23
CA LEU A 226 23.93 23.19 -12.31
C LEU A 226 22.98 22.62 -13.37
N LEU A 227 22.83 21.30 -13.42
CA LEU A 227 22.03 20.61 -14.42
C LEU A 227 20.54 20.51 -14.08
N GLU A 228 20.10 20.95 -12.90
CA GLU A 228 18.69 20.81 -12.47
C GLU A 228 17.65 21.36 -13.48
N PRO A 229 17.78 22.60 -13.99
CA PRO A 229 16.80 23.15 -14.92
C PRO A 229 16.73 22.39 -16.26
N GLU A 230 17.86 21.86 -16.73
CA GLU A 230 17.91 21.08 -17.97
C GLU A 230 17.44 19.64 -17.77
N ALA A 231 17.87 19.02 -16.66
CA ALA A 231 17.54 17.64 -16.30
C ALA A 231 16.02 17.40 -16.31
N ARG A 232 15.23 18.39 -15.86
CA ARG A 232 13.77 18.28 -15.84
C ARG A 232 13.16 18.06 -17.23
N LYS A 233 13.77 18.61 -18.29
CA LYS A 233 13.29 18.44 -19.68
C LYS A 233 13.51 17.03 -20.21
N TYR A 234 14.50 16.32 -19.66
CA TYR A 234 14.88 14.97 -20.10
C TYR A 234 14.25 13.85 -19.25
N LEU A 235 13.53 14.17 -18.18
CA LEU A 235 12.85 13.17 -17.36
C LEU A 235 11.72 12.50 -18.16
N LYS A 236 11.85 11.19 -18.38
CA LYS A 236 10.82 10.37 -19.02
C LYS A 236 10.12 9.52 -17.96
N LEU A 237 8.88 9.88 -17.66
CA LEU A 237 8.01 9.10 -16.77
C LEU A 237 6.89 8.42 -17.56
N PRO A 238 6.36 7.28 -17.07
CA PRO A 238 5.24 6.62 -17.73
C PRO A 238 3.95 7.46 -17.59
N GLU A 239 2.98 7.17 -18.46
CA GLU A 239 1.66 7.80 -18.40
C GLU A 239 0.99 7.59 -17.03
N GLY A 240 0.22 8.59 -16.60
CA GLY A 240 -0.42 8.58 -15.27
C GLY A 240 0.53 8.91 -14.10
N VAL A 241 1.80 9.18 -14.36
CA VAL A 241 2.80 9.57 -13.35
C VAL A 241 3.27 11.00 -13.59
N SER A 242 3.20 11.84 -12.56
CA SER A 242 3.62 13.24 -12.64
C SER A 242 4.83 13.53 -11.75
N VAL A 243 5.79 14.33 -12.22
CA VAL A 243 6.93 14.77 -11.39
C VAL A 243 6.41 15.70 -10.30
N ALA A 244 6.60 15.32 -9.04
CA ALA A 244 6.26 16.14 -7.88
C ALA A 244 7.42 17.06 -7.48
N ARG A 245 8.66 16.55 -7.56
CA ARG A 245 9.87 17.27 -7.18
C ARG A 245 11.10 16.65 -7.84
N LEU A 246 12.00 17.46 -8.36
CA LEU A 246 13.37 17.08 -8.72
C LEU A 246 14.28 17.99 -7.89
N GLN A 247 15.31 17.44 -7.26
CA GLN A 247 16.37 18.21 -6.61
C GLN A 247 17.70 17.57 -6.96
N LEU A 248 18.62 18.39 -7.48
CA LEU A 248 20.01 17.99 -7.71
C LEU A 248 20.90 18.77 -6.75
N SER A 249 21.81 18.05 -6.11
CA SER A 249 22.87 18.60 -5.26
C SER A 249 24.19 17.98 -5.71
N GLU A 250 25.30 18.45 -5.16
CA GLU A 250 26.64 17.96 -5.53
C GLU A 250 26.81 16.45 -5.33
N ASP A 251 26.26 15.89 -4.24
CA ASP A 251 26.39 14.46 -3.90
C ASP A 251 25.06 13.68 -3.98
N ARG A 252 23.94 14.33 -4.30
CA ARG A 252 22.59 13.75 -4.17
C ARG A 252 21.67 14.12 -5.32
N LEU A 253 20.89 13.15 -5.76
CA LEU A 253 19.77 13.34 -6.69
C LEU A 253 18.51 12.84 -6.01
N LEU A 254 17.47 13.68 -5.94
CA LEU A 254 16.16 13.29 -5.44
C LEU A 254 15.13 13.51 -6.55
N LEU A 255 14.43 12.44 -6.92
CA LEU A 255 13.27 12.48 -7.79
C LEU A 255 12.04 11.97 -7.04
N SER A 256 11.03 12.83 -6.92
CA SER A 256 9.73 12.46 -6.38
C SER A 256 8.68 12.51 -7.49
N ALA A 257 7.88 11.45 -7.59
CA ALA A 257 6.78 11.35 -8.54
C ALA A 257 5.46 11.03 -7.84
N ARG A 258 4.35 11.53 -8.38
CA ARG A 258 3.00 11.32 -7.87
C ARG A 258 2.23 10.38 -8.79
N LEU A 259 1.60 9.38 -8.18
CA LEU A 259 0.70 8.41 -8.80
C LEU A 259 -0.69 8.49 -8.16
N ASP A 260 -1.71 8.09 -8.90
CA ASP A 260 -3.08 7.99 -8.36
C ASP A 260 -3.25 6.80 -7.39
N GLU A 261 -4.35 6.75 -6.63
CA GLU A 261 -4.65 5.70 -5.65
C GLU A 261 -4.81 4.30 -6.27
N ASN A 262 -5.24 4.25 -7.54
CA ASN A 262 -5.54 3.02 -8.28
C ASN A 262 -4.32 2.40 -8.99
N TRP A 263 -3.10 2.74 -8.55
CA TRP A 263 -1.88 2.14 -9.09
C TRP A 263 -1.85 0.62 -8.88
N THR A 264 -1.12 -0.06 -9.75
CA THR A 264 -0.90 -1.51 -9.72
C THR A 264 0.60 -1.83 -9.64
N ALA A 265 0.92 -3.06 -9.25
CA ALA A 265 2.26 -3.60 -9.32
C ALA A 265 2.24 -4.93 -10.07
N GLY A 266 2.99 -5.00 -11.16
CA GLY A 266 3.28 -6.23 -11.89
C GLY A 266 2.43 -6.55 -13.10
N THR A 267 2.55 -7.79 -13.58
CA THR A 267 1.98 -8.28 -14.86
C THR A 267 0.47 -8.41 -14.85
N LEU A 268 -0.18 -8.32 -13.68
CA LEU A 268 -1.63 -8.20 -13.55
C LEU A 268 -2.14 -6.75 -13.68
N ALA A 269 -1.29 -5.83 -14.17
CA ALA A 269 -1.70 -4.50 -14.54
C ALA A 269 -2.76 -4.58 -15.66
N GLN A 270 -4.04 -4.56 -15.26
CA GLN A 270 -5.13 -4.29 -16.18
C GLN A 270 -4.87 -2.91 -16.83
N ASP A 271 -5.00 -2.86 -18.15
CA ASP A 271 -4.38 -1.89 -19.09
C ASP A 271 -4.64 -0.37 -18.85
N ALA A 272 -5.39 0.01 -17.81
CA ALA A 272 -5.72 1.41 -17.52
C ALA A 272 -5.00 2.01 -16.30
N ALA A 273 -4.45 1.19 -15.39
CA ALA A 273 -3.84 1.68 -14.16
C ALA A 273 -2.32 1.90 -14.29
N PRO A 274 -1.76 2.98 -13.69
CA PRO A 274 -0.33 3.22 -13.74
C PRO A 274 0.45 2.15 -12.96
N ASP A 275 1.38 1.47 -13.62
CA ASP A 275 2.26 0.50 -13.00
C ASP A 275 3.37 1.20 -12.21
N ALA A 276 3.29 1.11 -10.88
CA ALA A 276 4.24 1.74 -9.98
C ALA A 276 5.64 1.11 -10.09
N SER A 277 5.74 -0.18 -10.45
CA SER A 277 7.04 -0.84 -10.61
C SER A 277 7.78 -0.27 -11.84
N LYS A 278 7.06 -0.05 -12.95
CA LYS A 278 7.59 0.60 -14.16
C LYS A 278 7.97 2.04 -13.88
N ALA A 279 7.16 2.77 -13.11
CA ALA A 279 7.47 4.12 -12.68
C ALA A 279 8.79 4.19 -11.91
N VAL A 280 9.03 3.30 -10.94
CA VAL A 280 10.29 3.23 -10.18
C VAL A 280 11.50 3.05 -11.11
N VAL A 281 11.42 2.11 -12.05
CA VAL A 281 12.53 1.84 -12.97
C VAL A 281 12.77 3.02 -13.94
N MET A 282 11.71 3.60 -14.49
CA MET A 282 11.85 4.76 -15.39
C MET A 282 12.39 5.99 -14.67
N MET A 283 11.99 6.21 -13.41
CA MET A 283 12.57 7.25 -12.56
C MET A 283 14.07 7.01 -12.32
N LEU A 284 14.48 5.77 -12.01
CA LEU A 284 15.89 5.42 -11.85
C LEU A 284 16.68 5.64 -13.14
N LEU A 285 16.18 5.14 -14.27
CA LEU A 285 16.81 5.33 -15.57
C LEU A 285 16.94 6.82 -15.92
N SER A 286 15.93 7.63 -15.62
CA SER A 286 15.97 9.07 -15.85
C SER A 286 17.06 9.74 -15.00
N LEU A 287 17.19 9.36 -13.72
CA LEU A 287 18.27 9.88 -12.87
C LEU A 287 19.66 9.45 -13.37
N TYR A 288 19.80 8.20 -13.82
CA TYR A 288 21.05 7.70 -14.41
C TYR A 288 21.40 8.38 -15.73
N GLN A 289 20.42 8.76 -16.54
CA GLN A 289 20.64 9.55 -17.75
C GLN A 289 21.22 10.93 -17.41
N VAL A 290 20.71 11.59 -16.37
CA VAL A 290 21.25 12.87 -15.86
C VAL A 290 22.70 12.71 -15.40
N LEU A 291 23.01 11.64 -14.65
CA LEU A 291 24.37 11.32 -14.22
C LEU A 291 25.33 11.09 -15.40
N ASN A 292 24.89 10.33 -16.41
CA ASN A 292 25.71 10.06 -17.59
C ASN A 292 25.94 11.32 -18.43
N TYR A 293 24.94 12.19 -18.51
CA TYR A 293 25.04 13.48 -19.19
C TYR A 293 26.05 14.41 -18.51
N SER A 294 25.99 14.55 -17.18
CA SER A 294 26.99 15.29 -16.38
C SER A 294 28.41 14.81 -16.67
N LYS A 295 28.62 13.48 -16.67
CA LYS A 295 29.93 12.89 -16.95
C LYS A 295 30.43 13.20 -18.36
N HIS A 296 29.53 13.23 -19.35
CA HIS A 296 29.89 13.55 -20.72
C HIS A 296 30.31 15.02 -20.88
N LEU A 297 29.56 15.95 -20.27
CA LEU A 297 29.90 17.38 -20.28
C LEU A 297 31.27 17.65 -19.64
N HIS A 298 31.55 17.03 -18.48
CA HIS A 298 32.85 17.18 -17.84
C HIS A 298 34.01 16.67 -18.69
N LYS A 299 33.79 15.55 -19.41
CA LYS A 299 34.79 15.01 -20.33
C LYS A 299 35.05 15.95 -21.52
N GLN A 300 34.01 16.60 -22.04
CA GLN A 300 34.13 17.59 -23.11
C GLN A 300 34.88 18.84 -22.63
N ALA A 301 34.54 19.35 -21.45
CA ALA A 301 35.20 20.52 -20.86
C ALA A 301 36.69 20.30 -20.56
N LYS A 302 37.11 19.05 -20.29
CA LYS A 302 38.53 18.70 -20.13
C LYS A 302 39.30 18.55 -21.45
N ALA A 303 38.59 18.36 -22.55
CA ALA A 303 39.19 18.14 -23.87
C ALA A 303 39.33 19.43 -24.68
N SER A 304 38.57 20.47 -24.32
CA SER A 304 38.71 21.86 -24.79
C SER A 304 39.73 22.63 -23.97
#